data_AF-A0A6I9Q6D9-F1
#
_entry.id   AF-A0A6I9Q6D9-F1
#
_cell.length_a   1.000
_cell.length_b   1.000
_cell.length_c   1.000
_cell.angle_alpha   90.00
_cell.angle_beta   90.00
_cell.angle_gamma   90.00
#
_symmetry.space_group_name_H-M   'P 1'
#
loop_
_entity.id
_entity.type
_entity.pdbx_description
1 polymer ?
#
loop_
_entity_poly.entity_id
_entity_poly.type
_entity_poly.pdbx_seq_one_letter_code
_entity_poly.pdbx_strand_id
1 'polypeptide(L)'
;MHPFGCEAETSLQELFEYFKRCLQHGEWELANACVPQLVSSTGGLSEKLRDIIKAIVSHPYNLKWESVGSPHKLAWFWLQVLEKWTDEQVPPDVRRELEFLLLLEELGSENIPETSLKELHRAFLSSQSEQKPPEGQRSTDATVESCLRTLLEKKKPRLAQTLAHFLQCSSEERPLQLTFIQHLLHQLRKPESRPEKVEQFVEEMYSVLSVMPWSSRRAGGGQLEALCEALWGARDGPLKEERVLGSLLRPQGDDLVSVYCSVALRLQRDHLLRSAPLTQVFIRIAPTYSN
;
A
#
# COMPACT_ATOMS: atom_id res chain seq x y z
N MET A 1 29.31 46.77 -24.43
CA MET A 1 30.00 45.89 -25.40
C MET A 1 29.91 44.47 -24.87
N HIS A 2 29.28 43.55 -25.59
CA HIS A 2 29.40 42.12 -25.27
C HIS A 2 30.75 41.62 -25.77
N PRO A 3 31.54 40.91 -24.95
CA PRO A 3 32.76 40.28 -25.42
C PRO A 3 32.40 39.21 -26.46
N PHE A 4 32.85 39.40 -27.70
CA PHE A 4 32.75 38.40 -28.76
C PHE A 4 33.40 37.10 -28.29
N GLY A 5 32.71 35.96 -28.46
CA GLY A 5 33.19 34.63 -28.05
C GLY A 5 32.59 34.08 -26.74
N CYS A 6 31.89 34.88 -25.94
CA CYS A 6 31.19 34.44 -24.72
C CYS A 6 29.68 34.23 -24.92
N GLU A 7 29.20 34.16 -26.16
CA GLU A 7 27.77 34.09 -26.49
C GLU A 7 27.10 32.84 -25.92
N ALA A 8 27.77 31.69 -25.98
CA ALA A 8 27.26 30.44 -25.44
C ALA A 8 27.11 30.48 -23.90
N GLU A 9 28.11 31.05 -23.20
CA GLU A 9 28.07 31.21 -21.74
C GLU A 9 27.00 32.22 -21.31
N THR A 10 26.87 33.32 -22.05
CA THR A 10 25.84 34.34 -21.81
C THR A 10 24.44 33.76 -22.03
N SER A 11 24.25 32.99 -23.11
CA SER A 11 22.98 32.33 -23.42
C SER A 11 22.57 31.32 -22.34
N LEU A 12 23.52 30.56 -21.79
CA LEU A 12 23.26 29.63 -20.69
C LEU A 12 22.87 30.36 -19.40
N GLN A 13 23.49 31.51 -19.11
CA GLN A 13 23.12 32.34 -17.96
C GLN A 13 21.72 32.93 -18.12
N GLU A 14 21.38 33.41 -19.31
CA GLU A 14 20.03 33.91 -19.62
C GLU A 14 18.98 32.80 -19.51
N LEU A 15 19.29 31.59 -19.99
CA LEU A 15 18.43 30.42 -19.85
C LEU A 15 18.22 30.05 -18.37
N PHE A 16 19.26 30.14 -17.55
CA PHE A 16 19.17 29.87 -16.12
C PHE A 16 18.30 30.92 -15.39
N GLU A 17 18.42 32.20 -15.75
CA GLU A 17 17.54 33.24 -15.22
C GLU A 17 16.09 33.10 -15.71
N TYR A 18 15.89 32.67 -16.96
CA TYR A 18 14.57 32.34 -17.49
C TYR A 18 13.94 31.17 -16.71
N PHE A 19 14.71 30.11 -16.45
CA PHE A 19 14.30 28.99 -15.59
C PHE A 19 13.81 29.46 -14.21
N LYS A 20 14.57 30.32 -13.53
CA LYS A 20 14.16 30.88 -12.22
C LYS A 20 12.86 31.69 -12.31
N ARG A 21 12.69 32.47 -13.37
CA ARG A 21 11.44 33.23 -13.60
C ARG A 21 10.26 32.27 -13.77
N CYS A 22 10.41 31.22 -14.58
CA CYS A 22 9.36 30.22 -14.76
C CYS A 22 8.96 29.57 -13.43
N LEU A 23 9.93 29.22 -12.56
CA LEU A 23 9.64 28.70 -11.21
C LEU A 23 8.83 29.70 -10.35
N GLN A 24 9.17 30.99 -10.38
CA GLN A 24 8.45 32.02 -9.63
C GLN A 24 7.02 32.28 -10.13
N HIS A 25 6.79 32.02 -11.42
CA HIS A 25 5.50 32.23 -12.08
C HIS A 25 4.63 30.95 -12.07
N GLY A 26 5.21 29.81 -11.69
CA GLY A 26 4.52 28.52 -11.67
C GLY A 26 4.39 27.86 -13.05
N GLU A 27 5.30 28.19 -13.96
CA GLU A 27 5.38 27.69 -15.33
C GLU A 27 6.28 26.44 -15.39
N TRP A 28 5.84 25.33 -14.79
CA TRP A 28 6.67 24.15 -14.55
C TRP A 28 7.15 23.45 -15.82
N GLU A 29 6.31 23.41 -16.85
CA GLU A 29 6.66 22.79 -18.14
C GLU A 29 7.77 23.57 -18.86
N LEU A 30 7.68 24.91 -18.83
CA LEU A 30 8.70 25.81 -19.39
C LEU A 30 10.01 25.72 -18.60
N ALA A 31 9.91 25.65 -17.26
CA ALA A 31 11.08 25.41 -16.42
C ALA A 31 11.75 24.06 -16.75
N ASN A 32 10.97 22.98 -16.90
CA ASN A 32 11.50 21.66 -17.26
C ASN A 32 12.15 21.64 -18.65
N ALA A 33 11.61 22.37 -19.63
CA ALA A 33 12.21 22.46 -20.96
C ALA A 33 13.64 23.03 -20.95
N CYS A 34 14.00 23.83 -19.93
CA CYS A 34 15.33 24.40 -19.76
C CYS A 34 16.33 23.39 -19.17
N VAL A 35 15.87 22.39 -18.41
CA VAL A 35 16.70 21.47 -17.61
C VAL A 35 17.73 20.70 -18.46
N PRO A 36 17.40 20.09 -19.61
CA PRO A 36 18.36 19.29 -20.37
C PRO A 36 19.62 20.06 -20.79
N GLN A 37 19.42 21.32 -21.21
CA GLN A 37 20.49 22.19 -21.66
C GLN A 37 21.33 22.71 -20.49
N LEU A 38 20.67 23.03 -19.36
CA LEU A 38 21.35 23.52 -18.16
C LEU A 38 22.13 22.42 -17.43
N VAL A 39 21.65 21.18 -17.39
CA VAL A 39 22.38 20.04 -16.80
C VAL A 39 23.65 19.71 -17.58
N SER A 40 23.59 19.84 -18.91
CA SER A 40 24.72 19.59 -19.81
C SER A 40 25.76 20.72 -19.80
N SER A 41 25.49 21.83 -19.09
CA SER A 41 26.40 22.97 -19.02
C SER A 41 27.68 22.61 -18.25
N THR A 42 28.83 23.05 -18.77
CA THR A 42 30.12 22.90 -18.11
C THR A 42 30.27 24.02 -17.06
N GLY A 43 30.32 23.67 -15.77
CA GLY A 43 30.56 24.62 -14.67
C GLY A 43 29.49 24.58 -13.56
N GLY A 44 29.59 25.51 -12.60
CA GLY A 44 28.74 25.54 -11.38
C GLY A 44 27.27 25.90 -11.60
N LEU A 45 26.80 26.10 -12.84
CA LEU A 45 25.38 26.28 -13.14
C LEU A 45 24.60 24.97 -13.02
N SER A 46 25.23 23.85 -13.43
CA SER A 46 24.65 22.52 -13.29
C SER A 46 24.43 22.15 -11.83
N GLU A 47 25.41 22.43 -10.94
CA GLU A 47 25.28 22.24 -9.49
C GLU A 47 24.15 23.09 -8.89
N LYS A 48 24.13 24.40 -9.19
CA LYS A 48 23.06 25.30 -8.71
C LYS A 48 21.67 24.87 -9.15
N LEU A 49 21.52 24.37 -10.38
CA LEU A 49 20.25 23.84 -10.86
C LEU A 49 19.83 22.62 -10.02
N ARG A 50 20.75 21.67 -9.78
CA ARG A 50 20.47 20.48 -8.98
C ARG A 50 20.10 20.84 -7.55
N ASP A 51 20.79 21.79 -6.93
CA ASP A 51 20.48 22.28 -5.59
C ASP A 51 19.09 22.91 -5.52
N ILE A 52 18.69 23.69 -6.53
CA ILE A 52 17.34 24.23 -6.62
C ILE A 52 16.31 23.10 -6.73
N ILE A 53 16.52 22.13 -7.64
CA ILE A 53 15.57 21.02 -7.83
C ILE A 53 15.45 20.19 -6.53
N LYS A 54 16.55 19.87 -5.86
CA LYS A 54 16.55 19.20 -4.55
C LYS A 54 15.80 20.01 -3.50
N ALA A 55 16.01 21.32 -3.44
CA ALA A 55 15.30 22.19 -2.52
C ALA A 55 13.79 22.18 -2.77
N ILE A 56 13.35 22.12 -4.05
CA ILE A 56 11.93 21.99 -4.40
C ILE A 56 11.35 20.66 -3.94
N VAL A 57 12.08 19.55 -4.15
CA VAL A 57 11.65 18.22 -3.71
C VAL A 57 11.52 18.17 -2.18
N SER A 58 12.46 18.75 -1.44
CA SER A 58 12.43 18.75 0.03
C SER A 58 11.47 19.78 0.64
N HIS A 59 11.24 20.92 -0.02
CA HIS A 59 10.44 22.03 0.52
C HIS A 59 9.49 22.63 -0.52
N PRO A 60 8.48 21.88 -0.99
CA PRO A 60 7.62 22.31 -2.09
C PRO A 60 6.68 23.49 -1.74
N TYR A 61 6.43 23.73 -0.45
CA TYR A 61 5.46 24.74 0.02
C TYR A 61 5.90 26.19 -0.20
N ASN A 62 7.17 26.43 -0.52
CA ASN A 62 7.71 27.78 -0.76
C ASN A 62 7.41 28.32 -2.16
N LEU A 63 6.89 27.46 -3.05
CA LEU A 63 6.56 27.81 -4.43
C LEU A 63 5.05 27.96 -4.61
N LYS A 64 4.65 28.62 -5.69
CA LYS A 64 3.29 28.46 -6.22
C LYS A 64 3.12 26.99 -6.59
N TRP A 65 1.94 26.42 -6.42
CA TRP A 65 1.69 25.00 -6.75
C TRP A 65 0.26 24.77 -7.23
N GLU A 66 -0.53 25.84 -7.32
CA GLU A 66 -1.95 25.82 -7.66
C GLU A 66 -2.21 25.19 -9.03
N SER A 67 -1.30 25.39 -9.99
CA SER A 67 -1.38 24.80 -11.33
C SER A 67 -1.17 23.28 -11.37
N VAL A 68 -0.51 22.71 -10.36
CA VAL A 68 -0.25 21.26 -10.22
C VAL A 68 -1.23 20.59 -9.25
N GLY A 69 -2.00 21.41 -8.54
CA GLY A 69 -3.05 20.99 -7.60
C GLY A 69 -2.54 20.72 -6.19
N SER A 70 -1.30 20.25 -6.02
CA SER A 70 -0.71 20.09 -4.68
C SER A 70 0.81 20.27 -4.65
N PRO A 71 1.37 20.71 -3.51
CA PRO A 71 2.82 20.85 -3.35
C PRO A 71 3.54 19.50 -3.46
N HIS A 72 2.92 18.39 -3.04
CA HIS A 72 3.55 17.07 -3.12
C HIS A 72 3.62 16.57 -4.57
N LYS A 73 2.60 16.83 -5.40
CA LYS A 73 2.67 16.52 -6.84
C LYS A 73 3.75 17.34 -7.55
N LEU A 74 3.94 18.59 -7.15
CA LEU A 74 5.03 19.43 -7.63
C LEU A 74 6.40 18.84 -7.24
N ALA A 75 6.58 18.46 -5.97
CA ALA A 75 7.80 17.80 -5.52
C ALA A 75 8.06 16.49 -6.29
N TRP A 76 7.01 15.69 -6.54
CA TRP A 76 7.13 14.45 -7.30
C TRP A 76 7.54 14.69 -8.75
N PHE A 77 6.93 15.68 -9.41
CA PHE A 77 7.32 16.08 -10.75
C PHE A 77 8.81 16.42 -10.82
N TRP A 78 9.30 17.24 -9.89
CA TRP A 78 10.70 17.65 -9.86
C TRP A 78 11.66 16.51 -9.47
N LEU A 79 11.22 15.57 -8.64
CA LEU A 79 11.96 14.33 -8.36
C LEU A 79 12.15 13.52 -9.66
N GLN A 80 11.09 13.34 -10.44
CA GLN A 80 11.16 12.64 -11.73
C GLN A 80 12.06 13.36 -12.74
N VAL A 81 12.03 14.69 -12.77
CA VAL A 81 12.93 15.50 -13.62
C VAL A 81 14.38 15.30 -13.18
N LEU A 82 14.67 15.31 -11.88
CA LEU A 82 16.02 15.08 -11.37
C LEU A 82 16.54 13.69 -11.76
N GLU A 83 15.75 12.64 -11.50
CA GLU A 83 16.12 11.24 -11.78
C GLU A 83 16.26 10.96 -13.27
N LYS A 84 15.53 11.70 -14.12
CA LYS A 84 15.61 11.55 -15.57
C LYS A 84 16.87 12.17 -16.17
N TRP A 85 17.26 13.35 -15.68
CA TRP A 85 18.32 14.14 -16.29
C TRP A 85 19.66 14.05 -15.54
N THR A 86 19.69 13.46 -14.35
CA THR A 86 20.90 13.33 -13.54
C THR A 86 20.99 11.95 -12.89
N ASP A 87 22.21 11.50 -12.62
CA ASP A 87 22.46 10.27 -11.84
C ASP A 87 22.34 10.51 -10.31
N GLU A 88 22.00 11.73 -9.89
CA GLU A 88 21.89 12.07 -8.47
C GLU A 88 20.55 11.61 -7.91
N GLN A 89 20.62 10.88 -6.80
CA GLN A 89 19.44 10.44 -6.06
C GLN A 89 19.22 11.36 -4.86
N VAL A 90 17.95 11.72 -4.64
CA VAL A 90 17.50 12.35 -3.40
C VAL A 90 17.63 11.31 -2.27
N PRO A 91 17.93 11.72 -1.02
CA PRO A 91 17.97 10.79 0.10
C PRO A 91 16.73 9.90 0.14
N PRO A 92 16.89 8.59 0.38
CA PRO A 92 15.79 7.63 0.31
C PRO A 92 14.66 7.97 1.29
N ASP A 93 14.98 8.57 2.43
CA ASP A 93 14.01 9.01 3.43
C ASP A 93 13.08 10.10 2.89
N VAL A 94 13.62 11.08 2.18
CA VAL A 94 12.84 12.19 1.56
C VAL A 94 11.95 11.65 0.45
N ARG A 95 12.47 10.73 -0.38
CA ARG A 95 11.67 10.07 -1.42
C ARG A 95 10.51 9.29 -0.78
N ARG A 96 10.80 8.49 0.25
CA ARG A 96 9.82 7.67 0.95
C ARG A 96 8.76 8.50 1.65
N GLU A 97 9.15 9.61 2.27
CA GLU A 97 8.23 10.57 2.86
C GLU A 97 7.33 11.21 1.81
N LEU A 98 7.88 11.60 0.65
CA LEU A 98 7.10 12.15 -0.45
C LEU A 98 6.08 11.14 -1.01
N GLU A 99 6.48 9.88 -1.18
CA GLU A 99 5.57 8.80 -1.59
C GLU A 99 4.43 8.63 -0.56
N PHE A 100 4.74 8.74 0.73
CA PHE A 100 3.73 8.68 1.80
C PHE A 100 2.80 9.92 1.81
N LEU A 101 3.31 11.11 1.56
CA LEU A 101 2.50 12.34 1.47
C LEU A 101 1.52 12.28 0.29
N LEU A 102 1.95 11.75 -0.87
CA LEU A 102 1.07 11.49 -2.00
C LEU A 102 -0.03 10.48 -1.66
N LEU A 103 0.32 9.42 -0.92
CA LEU A 103 -0.66 8.47 -0.40
C LEU A 103 -1.69 9.17 0.51
N LEU A 104 -1.27 10.07 1.41
CA LEU A 104 -2.19 10.80 2.28
C LEU A 104 -3.15 11.70 1.49
N GLU A 105 -2.73 12.29 0.36
CA GLU A 105 -3.64 13.03 -0.52
C GLU A 105 -4.72 12.13 -1.12
N GLU A 106 -4.33 10.95 -1.60
CA GLU A 106 -5.27 9.96 -2.13
C GLU A 106 -6.23 9.48 -1.04
N LEU A 107 -5.74 9.25 0.18
CA LEU A 107 -6.56 8.92 1.35
C LEU A 107 -7.54 10.05 1.73
N GLY A 108 -7.12 11.31 1.62
CA GLY A 108 -8.01 12.47 1.82
C GLY A 108 -9.14 12.53 0.80
N SER A 109 -8.89 12.14 -0.45
CA SER A 109 -9.95 12.01 -1.47
C SER A 109 -10.97 10.91 -1.14
N GLU A 110 -10.57 9.95 -0.31
CA GLU A 110 -11.42 8.87 0.18
C GLU A 110 -12.20 9.24 1.47
N ASN A 111 -12.46 10.52 1.73
CA ASN A 111 -13.23 11.00 2.88
C ASN A 111 -12.66 10.55 4.24
N ILE A 112 -11.36 10.27 4.32
CA ILE A 112 -10.71 9.98 5.59
C ILE A 112 -10.53 11.32 6.34
N PRO A 113 -10.92 11.40 7.63
CA PRO A 113 -10.81 12.64 8.40
C PRO A 113 -9.38 13.18 8.44
N GLU A 114 -9.23 14.51 8.34
CA GLU A 114 -7.92 15.17 8.38
C GLU A 114 -7.15 14.88 9.69
N THR A 115 -7.88 14.71 10.80
CA THR A 115 -7.29 14.29 12.09
C THR A 115 -6.61 12.93 11.98
N SER A 116 -7.25 11.97 11.30
CA SER A 116 -6.69 10.65 11.05
C SER A 116 -5.48 10.73 10.12
N LEU A 117 -5.51 11.55 9.06
CA LEU A 117 -4.35 11.75 8.17
C LEU A 117 -3.13 12.31 8.92
N LYS A 118 -3.35 13.28 9.82
CA LYS A 118 -2.29 13.84 10.68
C LYS A 118 -1.70 12.80 11.64
N GLU A 119 -2.55 11.93 12.19
CA GLU A 119 -2.09 10.81 13.03
C GLU A 119 -1.30 9.77 12.25
N LEU A 120 -1.75 9.43 11.03
CA LEU A 120 -1.02 8.53 10.13
C LEU A 120 0.36 9.09 9.76
N HIS A 121 0.43 10.39 9.45
CA HIS A 121 1.71 11.05 9.19
C HIS A 121 2.65 11.00 10.39
N ARG A 122 2.14 11.28 11.59
CA ARG A 122 2.92 11.16 12.82
C ARG A 122 3.39 9.73 13.07
N ALA A 123 2.53 8.75 12.85
CA ALA A 123 2.86 7.32 12.99
C ALA A 123 4.00 6.93 12.02
N PHE A 124 3.91 7.36 10.76
CA PHE A 124 4.96 7.14 9.77
C PHE A 124 6.31 7.77 10.19
N LEU A 125 6.33 9.05 10.55
CA LEU A 125 7.55 9.72 11.03
C LEU A 125 8.15 9.03 12.27
N SER A 126 7.31 8.59 13.20
CA SER A 126 7.75 7.86 14.39
C SER A 126 8.37 6.51 14.06
N SER A 127 7.89 5.83 13.01
CA SER A 127 8.42 4.54 12.56
C SER A 127 9.78 4.65 11.86
N GLN A 128 10.11 5.84 11.34
CA GLN A 128 11.43 6.12 10.73
C GLN A 128 12.48 6.49 11.79
N SER A 129 12.06 6.89 12.99
CA SER A 129 12.97 7.18 14.09
C SER A 129 13.24 5.91 14.90
N GLU A 130 14.50 5.49 15.00
CA GLU A 130 14.97 4.36 15.84
C GLU A 130 14.67 4.55 17.35
N GLN A 131 14.05 5.66 17.77
CA GLN A 131 13.74 5.94 19.15
C GLN A 131 12.42 5.29 19.60
N LYS A 132 12.51 4.59 20.73
CA LYS A 132 11.47 3.84 21.43
C LYS A 132 10.09 4.53 21.39
N PRO A 133 9.00 3.80 21.09
CA PRO A 133 7.68 4.40 20.97
C PRO A 133 7.21 4.96 22.33
N PRO A 134 6.73 6.22 22.39
CA PRO A 134 6.06 6.77 23.56
C PRO A 134 4.68 6.13 23.77
N GLU A 135 4.12 6.26 24.97
CA GLU A 135 2.88 5.62 25.48
C GLU A 135 1.58 5.89 24.66
N GLY A 136 1.64 6.61 23.54
CA GLY A 136 0.52 6.96 22.65
C GLY A 136 0.20 5.96 21.52
N GLN A 137 0.96 4.86 21.38
CA GLN A 137 0.86 3.90 20.26
C GLN A 137 -0.54 3.26 20.09
N ARG A 138 -1.30 3.08 21.18
CA ARG A 138 -2.63 2.45 21.12
C ARG A 138 -3.68 3.28 20.36
N SER A 139 -3.55 4.61 20.40
CA SER A 139 -4.47 5.50 19.67
C SER A 139 -4.18 5.46 18.18
N THR A 140 -2.89 5.38 17.79
CA THR A 140 -2.50 5.31 16.39
C THR A 140 -2.91 3.99 15.75
N ASP A 141 -2.83 2.88 16.48
CA ASP A 141 -3.25 1.57 15.96
C ASP A 141 -4.75 1.55 15.64
N ALA A 142 -5.59 2.09 16.51
CA ALA A 142 -7.04 2.18 16.29
C ALA A 142 -7.40 3.05 15.06
N THR A 143 -6.69 4.16 14.87
CA THR A 143 -6.88 5.03 13.70
C THR A 143 -6.47 4.31 12.41
N VAL A 144 -5.36 3.58 12.42
CA VAL A 144 -4.90 2.79 11.27
C VAL A 144 -5.90 1.69 10.94
N GLU A 145 -6.36 0.92 11.95
CA GLU A 145 -7.38 -0.12 11.75
C GLU A 145 -8.68 0.44 11.17
N SER A 146 -9.13 1.59 11.67
CA SER A 146 -10.33 2.28 11.16
C SER A 146 -10.16 2.72 9.70
N CYS A 147 -9.00 3.29 9.35
CA CYS A 147 -8.68 3.68 7.98
C CYS A 147 -8.64 2.47 7.05
N LEU A 148 -7.95 1.39 7.44
CA LEU A 148 -7.91 0.14 6.67
C LEU A 148 -9.31 -0.44 6.46
N ARG A 149 -10.15 -0.47 7.51
CA ARG A 149 -11.53 -0.95 7.40
C ARG A 149 -12.34 -0.11 6.41
N THR A 150 -12.23 1.21 6.50
CA THR A 150 -12.91 2.15 5.58
C THR A 150 -12.48 1.92 4.13
N LEU A 151 -11.18 1.72 3.88
CA LEU A 151 -10.65 1.45 2.53
C LEU A 151 -11.11 0.11 1.98
N LEU A 152 -11.17 -0.93 2.82
CA LEU A 152 -11.66 -2.26 2.43
C LEU A 152 -13.17 -2.22 2.12
N GLU A 153 -13.97 -1.52 2.93
CA GLU A 153 -15.40 -1.29 2.67
C GLU A 153 -15.64 -0.52 1.37
N LYS A 154 -14.74 0.41 1.03
CA LYS A 154 -14.74 1.15 -0.23
C LYS A 154 -14.15 0.41 -1.42
N LYS A 155 -13.80 -0.88 -1.26
CA LYS A 155 -13.25 -1.73 -2.34
C LYS A 155 -11.93 -1.17 -2.90
N LYS A 156 -11.10 -0.58 -2.02
CA LYS A 156 -9.75 -0.07 -2.33
C LYS A 156 -8.66 -0.90 -1.64
N PRO A 157 -8.56 -2.21 -1.90
CA PRO A 157 -7.68 -3.09 -1.13
C PRO A 157 -6.20 -2.85 -1.43
N ARG A 158 -5.85 -2.34 -2.64
CA ARG A 158 -4.48 -1.92 -2.98
C ARG A 158 -4.06 -0.70 -2.16
N LEU A 159 -4.94 0.29 -2.00
CA LEU A 159 -4.66 1.48 -1.21
C LEU A 159 -4.47 1.11 0.27
N ALA A 160 -5.30 0.20 0.78
CA ALA A 160 -5.15 -0.38 2.11
C ALA A 160 -3.82 -1.13 2.28
N GLN A 161 -3.42 -1.92 1.27
CA GLN A 161 -2.13 -2.61 1.27
C GLN A 161 -0.96 -1.62 1.30
N THR A 162 -0.98 -0.58 0.47
CA THR A 162 0.07 0.44 0.42
C THR A 162 0.19 1.15 1.77
N LEU A 163 -0.94 1.55 2.37
CA LEU A 163 -0.95 2.14 3.72
C LEU A 163 -0.33 1.19 4.75
N ALA A 164 -0.73 -0.09 4.73
CA ALA A 164 -0.16 -1.08 5.62
C ALA A 164 1.35 -1.24 5.40
N HIS A 165 1.81 -1.23 4.14
CA HIS A 165 3.23 -1.37 3.79
C HIS A 165 4.08 -0.22 4.34
N PHE A 166 3.62 1.03 4.24
CA PHE A 166 4.36 2.17 4.81
C PHE A 166 4.44 2.14 6.34
N LEU A 167 3.42 1.59 7.00
CA LEU A 167 3.33 1.53 8.47
C LEU A 167 3.94 0.26 9.08
N GLN A 168 4.15 -0.78 8.28
CA GLN A 168 4.78 -2.06 8.66
C GLN A 168 6.24 -1.94 9.10
N CYS A 169 6.86 -0.75 9.03
CA CYS A 169 8.16 -0.50 9.68
C CYS A 169 8.08 -0.47 11.22
N SER A 170 6.88 -0.47 11.80
CA SER A 170 6.68 -0.68 13.23
C SER A 170 6.57 -2.17 13.56
N SER A 171 7.21 -2.60 14.66
CA SER A 171 7.42 -4.00 15.08
C SER A 171 6.16 -4.90 15.25
N GLU A 172 4.95 -4.41 14.98
CA GLU A 172 3.67 -5.07 15.21
C GLU A 172 2.94 -5.29 13.86
N GLU A 173 3.39 -6.25 13.05
CA GLU A 173 2.74 -6.64 11.77
C GLU A 173 1.33 -7.24 11.97
N ARG A 174 1.01 -7.68 13.19
CA ARG A 174 -0.17 -8.48 13.54
C ARG A 174 -1.52 -7.72 13.46
N PRO A 175 -1.73 -6.54 14.06
CA PRO A 175 -3.03 -5.85 14.02
C PRO A 175 -3.49 -5.50 12.60
N LEU A 176 -2.56 -5.09 11.73
CA LEU A 176 -2.86 -4.73 10.34
C LEU A 176 -3.36 -5.95 9.56
N GLN A 177 -2.65 -7.07 9.64
CA GLN A 177 -3.06 -8.32 9.00
C GLN A 177 -4.42 -8.81 9.51
N LEU A 178 -4.66 -8.72 10.83
CA LEU A 178 -5.92 -9.12 11.44
C LEU A 178 -7.11 -8.33 10.89
N THR A 179 -6.93 -7.05 10.56
CA THR A 179 -8.01 -6.22 9.99
C THR A 179 -8.48 -6.75 8.63
N PHE A 180 -7.56 -7.18 7.76
CA PHE A 180 -7.90 -7.81 6.48
C PHE A 180 -8.58 -9.17 6.68
N ILE A 181 -8.07 -10.01 7.60
CA ILE A 181 -8.66 -11.31 7.91
C ILE A 181 -10.09 -11.15 8.42
N GLN A 182 -10.31 -10.22 9.36
CA GLN A 182 -11.63 -9.95 9.91
C GLN A 182 -12.61 -9.45 8.84
N HIS A 183 -12.15 -8.59 7.93
CA HIS A 183 -12.96 -8.14 6.80
C HIS A 183 -13.37 -9.32 5.90
N LEU A 184 -12.42 -10.17 5.50
CA LEU A 184 -12.69 -11.35 4.67
C LEU A 184 -13.65 -12.33 5.35
N LEU A 185 -13.42 -12.63 6.63
CA LEU A 185 -14.32 -13.48 7.41
C LEU A 185 -15.74 -12.89 7.53
N HIS A 186 -15.85 -11.58 7.67
CA HIS A 186 -17.15 -10.90 7.70
C HIS A 186 -17.89 -11.06 6.37
N GLN A 187 -17.20 -10.84 5.24
CA GLN A 187 -17.76 -11.00 3.90
C GLN A 187 -18.17 -12.45 3.62
N LEU A 188 -17.34 -13.42 4.01
CA LEU A 188 -17.64 -14.86 3.84
C LEU A 188 -18.83 -15.34 4.67
N ARG A 189 -19.09 -14.74 5.84
CA ARG A 189 -20.26 -15.06 6.67
C ARG A 189 -21.58 -14.56 6.09
N LYS A 190 -21.55 -13.52 5.26
CA LYS A 190 -22.73 -12.89 4.65
C LYS A 190 -22.50 -12.74 3.14
N PRO A 191 -22.45 -13.85 2.39
CA PRO A 191 -22.21 -13.78 0.95
C PRO A 191 -23.36 -13.03 0.25
N GLU A 192 -23.01 -12.27 -0.78
CA GLU A 192 -23.98 -11.55 -1.59
C GLU A 192 -25.01 -12.53 -2.18
N SER A 193 -26.28 -12.33 -1.81
CA SER A 193 -27.35 -13.26 -2.20
C SER A 193 -27.99 -12.91 -3.56
N ARG A 194 -27.68 -11.71 -4.09
CA ARG A 194 -28.24 -11.22 -5.36
C ARG A 194 -27.37 -11.71 -6.52
N PRO A 195 -27.91 -12.50 -7.47
CA PRO A 195 -27.12 -13.13 -8.53
C PRO A 195 -26.35 -12.11 -9.39
N GLU A 196 -26.94 -10.94 -9.62
CA GLU A 196 -26.34 -9.84 -10.39
C GLU A 196 -25.06 -9.25 -9.76
N LYS A 197 -24.86 -9.44 -8.45
CA LYS A 197 -23.73 -8.88 -7.69
C LYS A 197 -22.74 -9.93 -7.21
N VAL A 198 -23.02 -11.22 -7.42
CA VAL A 198 -22.15 -12.32 -6.98
C VAL A 198 -20.78 -12.24 -7.66
N GLU A 199 -20.73 -11.99 -8.96
CA GLU A 199 -19.45 -11.90 -9.68
C GLU A 199 -18.60 -10.74 -9.17
N GLN A 200 -19.21 -9.57 -8.96
CA GLN A 200 -18.53 -8.41 -8.40
C GLN A 200 -18.01 -8.69 -6.98
N PHE A 201 -18.82 -9.33 -6.13
CA PHE A 201 -18.42 -9.75 -4.79
C PHE A 201 -17.23 -10.73 -4.82
N VAL A 202 -17.24 -11.69 -5.76
CA VAL A 202 -16.17 -12.68 -5.93
C VAL A 202 -14.85 -12.01 -6.35
N GLU A 203 -14.89 -11.08 -7.30
CA GLU A 203 -13.70 -10.32 -7.69
C GLU A 203 -13.16 -9.46 -6.55
N GLU A 204 -14.04 -8.87 -5.74
CA GLU A 204 -13.65 -8.12 -4.54
C GLU A 204 -12.93 -9.03 -3.53
N MET A 205 -13.48 -10.21 -3.27
CA MET A 205 -12.85 -11.21 -2.40
C MET A 205 -11.45 -11.60 -2.89
N TYR A 206 -11.29 -11.94 -4.17
CA TYR A 206 -9.97 -12.28 -4.72
C TYR A 206 -9.02 -11.08 -4.72
N SER A 207 -9.52 -9.88 -4.99
CA SER A 207 -8.70 -8.67 -4.96
C SER A 207 -8.10 -8.44 -3.57
N VAL A 208 -8.90 -8.58 -2.50
CA VAL A 208 -8.43 -8.46 -1.11
C VAL A 208 -7.44 -9.59 -0.78
N LEU A 209 -7.77 -10.84 -1.11
CA LEU A 209 -6.88 -11.99 -0.89
C LEU A 209 -5.52 -11.81 -1.60
N SER A 210 -5.52 -11.22 -2.80
CA SER A 210 -4.33 -10.99 -3.62
C SER A 210 -3.44 -9.83 -3.18
N VAL A 211 -3.89 -8.98 -2.24
CA VAL A 211 -3.11 -7.81 -1.77
C VAL A 211 -2.96 -7.73 -0.26
N MET A 212 -3.68 -8.57 0.48
CA MET A 212 -3.54 -8.66 1.92
C MET A 212 -2.05 -8.84 2.31
N PRO A 213 -1.54 -8.10 3.32
CA PRO A 213 -0.18 -8.28 3.80
C PRO A 213 -0.04 -9.59 4.59
N TRP A 214 1.08 -10.30 4.39
CA TRP A 214 1.31 -11.60 4.99
C TRP A 214 2.67 -11.65 5.67
N SER A 215 2.71 -12.06 6.93
CA SER A 215 3.95 -12.40 7.62
C SER A 215 3.94 -13.84 8.11
N SER A 216 4.79 -14.67 7.49
CA SER A 216 4.93 -16.09 7.85
C SER A 216 5.70 -16.31 9.15
N ARG A 217 6.48 -15.31 9.59
CA ARG A 217 7.39 -15.40 10.73
C ARG A 217 6.69 -15.58 12.08
N ARG A 218 5.35 -15.46 12.13
CA ARG A 218 4.55 -15.65 13.34
C ARG A 218 3.10 -16.08 13.04
N ALA A 219 2.89 -16.84 11.96
CA ALA A 219 1.59 -17.36 11.51
C ALA A 219 0.99 -18.45 12.44
N GLY A 220 1.12 -18.31 13.77
CA GLY A 220 0.53 -19.17 14.79
C GLY A 220 -0.77 -18.58 15.36
N GLY A 221 -1.55 -17.86 14.55
CA GLY A 221 -2.81 -17.26 14.96
C GLY A 221 -4.00 -18.03 14.41
N GLY A 222 -4.86 -18.57 15.27
CA GLY A 222 -6.06 -19.33 14.88
C GLY A 222 -7.04 -18.57 13.96
N GLN A 223 -6.90 -17.26 13.79
CA GLN A 223 -7.69 -16.48 12.84
C GLN A 223 -7.32 -16.76 11.37
N LEU A 224 -6.04 -17.06 11.09
CA LEU A 224 -5.62 -17.43 9.74
C LEU A 224 -6.16 -18.81 9.37
N GLU A 225 -6.07 -19.77 10.30
CA GLU A 225 -6.72 -21.07 10.13
C GLU A 225 -8.22 -20.89 9.92
N ALA A 226 -8.90 -20.08 10.73
CA ALA A 226 -10.33 -19.82 10.58
C ALA A 226 -10.69 -19.21 9.21
N LEU A 227 -9.84 -18.34 8.66
CA LEU A 227 -10.01 -17.83 7.30
C LEU A 227 -9.86 -18.94 6.25
N CYS A 228 -8.84 -19.79 6.38
CA CYS A 228 -8.65 -20.93 5.48
C CYS A 228 -9.82 -21.92 5.57
N GLU A 229 -10.34 -22.18 6.77
CA GLU A 229 -11.54 -23.01 6.98
C GLU A 229 -12.77 -22.40 6.32
N ALA A 230 -12.97 -21.09 6.46
CA ALA A 230 -14.09 -20.38 5.82
C ALA A 230 -13.97 -20.38 4.29
N LEU A 231 -12.77 -20.16 3.75
CA LEU A 231 -12.50 -20.23 2.30
C LEU A 231 -12.72 -21.64 1.75
N TRP A 232 -12.25 -22.66 2.47
CA TRP A 232 -12.49 -24.05 2.12
C TRP A 232 -13.98 -24.41 2.16
N GLY A 233 -14.72 -23.97 3.19
CA GLY A 233 -16.17 -24.16 3.25
C GLY A 233 -16.93 -23.45 2.14
N ALA A 234 -16.40 -22.35 1.62
CA ALA A 234 -16.99 -21.58 0.52
C ALA A 234 -16.69 -22.14 -0.89
N ARG A 235 -15.85 -23.18 -1.00
CA ARG A 235 -15.44 -23.79 -2.29
C ARG A 235 -16.61 -24.36 -3.10
N ASP A 236 -17.64 -24.83 -2.41
CA ASP A 236 -18.85 -25.42 -3.00
C ASP A 236 -19.85 -24.32 -3.43
N GLY A 237 -19.48 -23.06 -3.22
CA GLY A 237 -20.26 -21.87 -3.57
C GLY A 237 -19.63 -21.07 -4.72
N PRO A 238 -19.73 -19.73 -4.71
CA PRO A 238 -19.28 -18.88 -5.81
C PRO A 238 -17.75 -18.71 -5.88
N LEU A 239 -17.01 -19.09 -4.82
CA LEU A 239 -15.56 -19.03 -4.77
C LEU A 239 -14.96 -20.35 -5.27
N LYS A 240 -14.20 -20.31 -6.35
CA LYS A 240 -13.52 -21.47 -6.92
C LYS A 240 -12.16 -21.65 -6.25
N GLU A 241 -11.87 -22.87 -5.83
CA GLU A 241 -10.60 -23.22 -5.15
C GLU A 241 -9.37 -22.82 -5.97
N GLU A 242 -9.37 -23.04 -7.29
CA GLU A 242 -8.27 -22.65 -8.18
C GLU A 242 -7.94 -21.15 -8.09
N ARG A 243 -8.97 -20.31 -7.98
CA ARG A 243 -8.80 -18.85 -7.88
C ARG A 243 -8.43 -18.39 -6.47
N VAL A 244 -8.88 -19.11 -5.44
CA VAL A 244 -8.41 -18.90 -4.06
C VAL A 244 -6.91 -19.18 -4.00
N LEU A 245 -6.47 -20.35 -4.47
CA LEU A 245 -5.05 -20.71 -4.55
C LEU A 245 -4.26 -19.70 -5.38
N GLY A 246 -4.78 -19.31 -6.55
CA GLY A 246 -4.18 -18.27 -7.40
C GLY A 246 -3.99 -16.92 -6.69
N SER A 247 -4.92 -16.56 -5.79
CA SER A 247 -4.86 -15.31 -5.00
C SER A 247 -3.91 -15.41 -3.80
N LEU A 248 -3.67 -16.62 -3.29
CA LEU A 248 -2.75 -16.91 -2.19
C LEU A 248 -1.30 -17.06 -2.66
N LEU A 249 -1.07 -17.38 -3.94
CA LEU A 249 0.28 -17.48 -4.50
C LEU A 249 0.99 -16.11 -4.49
N ARG A 250 2.21 -16.07 -3.94
CA ARG A 250 3.04 -14.85 -3.86
C ARG A 250 4.40 -15.09 -4.50
N PRO A 251 4.99 -14.07 -5.16
CA PRO A 251 6.34 -14.18 -5.75
C PRO A 251 7.45 -14.53 -4.77
N GLN A 252 7.23 -14.33 -3.46
CA GLN A 252 8.27 -14.41 -2.42
C GLN A 252 7.96 -15.45 -1.31
N GLY A 253 6.92 -16.27 -1.44
CA GLY A 253 6.63 -17.29 -0.44
C GLY A 253 5.38 -18.13 -0.68
N ASP A 254 5.49 -19.42 -0.38
CA ASP A 254 4.41 -20.42 -0.52
C ASP A 254 3.68 -20.70 0.82
N ASP A 255 4.05 -20.00 1.89
CA ASP A 255 3.57 -20.25 3.25
C ASP A 255 2.04 -20.24 3.37
N LEU A 256 1.37 -19.35 2.62
CA LEU A 256 -0.09 -19.24 2.63
C LEU A 256 -0.78 -20.40 1.97
N VAL A 257 -0.24 -20.83 0.83
CA VAL A 257 -0.73 -22.00 0.12
C VAL A 257 -0.51 -23.22 0.99
N SER A 258 0.64 -23.34 1.64
CA SER A 258 0.94 -24.40 2.60
C SER A 258 -0.06 -24.44 3.76
N VAL A 259 -0.36 -23.29 4.40
CA VAL A 259 -1.36 -23.21 5.47
C VAL A 259 -2.75 -23.60 4.96
N TYR A 260 -3.18 -23.04 3.83
CA TYR A 260 -4.47 -23.38 3.22
C TYR A 260 -4.57 -24.88 2.91
N CYS A 261 -3.57 -25.46 2.25
CA CYS A 261 -3.53 -26.88 1.91
C CYS A 261 -3.53 -27.76 3.16
N SER A 262 -2.83 -27.37 4.23
CA SER A 262 -2.83 -28.12 5.49
C SER A 262 -4.23 -28.17 6.14
N VAL A 263 -4.96 -27.05 6.12
CA VAL A 263 -6.33 -26.94 6.62
C VAL A 263 -7.29 -27.72 5.73
N ALA A 264 -7.16 -27.58 4.41
CA ALA A 264 -7.94 -28.31 3.41
C ALA A 264 -7.81 -29.84 3.61
N LEU A 265 -6.59 -30.35 3.72
CA LEU A 265 -6.31 -31.77 3.96
C LEU A 265 -6.91 -32.24 5.29
N ARG A 266 -6.78 -31.45 6.37
CA ARG A 266 -7.39 -31.73 7.68
C ARG A 266 -8.91 -31.89 7.55
N LEU A 267 -9.57 -30.91 6.96
CA LEU A 267 -11.03 -30.90 6.80
C LEU A 267 -11.53 -31.98 5.85
N GLN A 268 -10.79 -32.27 4.77
CA GLN A 268 -11.13 -33.36 3.85
C GLN A 268 -11.07 -34.71 4.55
N ARG A 269 -10.02 -34.96 5.32
CA ARG A 269 -9.88 -36.19 6.12
C ARG A 269 -11.04 -36.32 7.10
N ASP A 270 -11.36 -35.26 7.83
CA ASP A 270 -12.43 -35.27 8.82
C ASP A 270 -13.81 -35.51 8.17
N HIS A 271 -14.04 -34.95 6.97
CA HIS A 271 -15.25 -35.23 6.18
C HIS A 271 -15.34 -36.71 5.77
N LEU A 272 -14.26 -37.29 5.25
CA LEU A 272 -14.20 -38.70 4.84
C LEU A 272 -14.42 -39.66 6.03
N LEU A 273 -13.86 -39.34 7.20
CA LEU A 273 -14.06 -40.13 8.42
C LEU A 273 -15.51 -40.08 8.91
N ARG A 274 -16.21 -38.96 8.72
CA ARG A 274 -17.63 -38.81 9.07
C ARG A 274 -18.57 -39.46 8.05
N SER A 275 -18.18 -39.54 6.78
CA SER A 275 -18.98 -40.15 5.72
C SER A 275 -18.75 -41.66 5.57
N ALA A 276 -17.76 -42.23 6.24
CA ALA A 276 -17.51 -43.67 6.25
C ALA A 276 -18.67 -44.45 6.90
N PRO A 277 -19.26 -45.45 6.22
CA PRO A 277 -20.48 -46.14 6.67
C PRO A 277 -20.33 -46.97 7.97
N LEU A 278 -19.12 -47.13 8.51
CA LEU A 278 -18.86 -47.94 9.72
C LEU A 278 -19.12 -47.20 11.05
N THR A 279 -19.25 -45.88 11.05
CA THR A 279 -19.52 -45.10 12.28
C THR A 279 -21.02 -44.91 12.57
N GLN A 280 -21.91 -45.06 11.60
CA GLN A 280 -23.36 -44.98 11.83
C GLN A 280 -23.97 -46.26 12.43
N VAL A 281 -23.29 -47.41 12.29
CA VAL A 281 -23.80 -48.69 12.80
C VAL A 281 -23.54 -48.84 14.31
N PHE A 282 -22.47 -48.24 14.84
CA PHE A 282 -22.10 -48.38 16.25
C PHE A 282 -22.98 -47.60 17.24
N ILE A 283 -23.76 -46.61 16.80
CA ILE A 283 -24.68 -45.85 17.68
C ILE A 283 -26.07 -46.50 17.76
N ARG A 284 -26.40 -47.44 16.85
CA ARG A 284 -27.71 -48.11 16.84
C ARG A 284 -27.77 -49.47 17.55
N ILE A 285 -26.65 -49.98 18.07
CA ILE A 285 -26.62 -51.24 18.83
C ILE A 285 -26.37 -50.92 20.30
N ALA A 286 -27.33 -50.28 20.95
CA ALA A 286 -27.47 -50.37 22.40
C ALA A 286 -28.42 -51.54 22.71
N PRO A 287 -28.04 -52.52 23.54
CA PRO A 287 -28.90 -53.65 23.86
C PRO A 287 -30.02 -53.19 24.78
N THR A 288 -31.27 -53.39 24.34
CA THR A 288 -32.43 -53.43 25.24
C THR A 288 -32.27 -54.64 26.17
N TYR A 289 -31.70 -54.42 27.35
CA TYR A 289 -31.84 -55.39 28.44
C TYR A 289 -33.21 -55.20 29.09
N SER A 290 -34.11 -56.14 28.80
CA SER A 290 -35.30 -56.39 29.63
C SER A 290 -34.88 -57.15 30.88
N ASN A 291 -35.25 -56.60 32.04
CA ASN A 291 -35.83 -57.33 33.18
C ASN A 291 -36.51 -56.32 34.10
#